data_AF-A0A6I1W8Z8-F1
#
_entry.id   AF-A0A6I1W8Z8-F1
#
_cell.length_a   1.000
_cell.length_b   1.000
_cell.length_c   1.000
_cell.angle_alpha   90.00
_cell.angle_beta   90.00
_cell.angle_gamma   90.00
#
_symmetry.space_group_name_H-M   'P 1'
#
loop_
_entity.id
_entity.type
_entity.pdbx_description
1 polymer ?
#
loop_
_entity_poly.entity_id
_entity_poly.type
_entity_poly.pdbx_seq_one_letter_code
_entity_poly.pdbx_strand_id
1 'polypeptide(L)' 'HIQRLDYAGDRINGVMIDGKLETADRYVLALGSYSPQMLKPLGIKAPVYPLKGYSLTIPITNPAMAPTSTILDETFK' A
#
# COMPACT_ATOMS: atom_id res chain seq x y z
N HIS A 1 12.02 -6.14 8.91
CA HIS A 1 11.46 -4.82 8.53
C HIS A 1 12.24 -4.25 7.34
N ILE A 2 11.54 -3.84 6.28
CA ILE A 2 12.16 -3.23 5.07
C ILE A 2 12.43 -1.75 5.35
N GLN A 3 13.68 -1.30 5.16
CA GLN A 3 14.11 0.04 5.55
C GLN A 3 14.28 0.97 4.33
N ARG A 4 15.02 0.54 3.31
CA ARG A 4 15.26 1.31 2.08
C ARG A 4 15.69 0.42 0.92
N LEU A 5 15.58 0.96 -0.30
CA LEU A 5 16.29 0.46 -1.47
C LEU A 5 17.70 1.06 -1.48
N ASP A 6 18.71 0.21 -1.68
CA ASP A 6 20.07 0.66 -1.97
C ASP A 6 20.23 0.79 -3.49
N TYR A 7 20.69 1.95 -3.95
CA TYR A 7 20.77 2.25 -5.38
C TYR A 7 21.93 3.17 -5.71
N ALA A 8 22.44 3.02 -6.94
CA ALA A 8 23.46 3.88 -7.52
C ALA A 8 23.04 4.25 -8.95
N GLY A 9 22.73 5.52 -9.18
CA GLY A 9 22.18 5.96 -10.46
C GLY A 9 20.83 5.31 -10.74
N ASP A 10 20.75 4.56 -11.84
CA ASP A 10 19.57 3.83 -12.32
C ASP A 10 19.52 2.36 -11.86
N ARG A 11 20.52 1.90 -11.09
CA ARG A 11 20.65 0.51 -10.65
C ARG A 11 20.30 0.33 -9.17
N ILE A 12 19.49 -0.70 -8.89
CA ILE A 12 19.28 -1.20 -7.52
C ILE A 12 20.39 -2.20 -7.19
N ASN A 13 21.03 -2.01 -6.04
CA ASN A 13 22.07 -2.89 -5.52
C ASN A 13 21.53 -3.89 -4.50
N GLY A 14 20.44 -3.54 -3.81
CA GLY A 14 19.91 -4.33 -2.71
C GLY A 14 18.73 -3.69 -2.00
N VAL A 15 18.20 -4.43 -1.03
CA VAL A 15 17.19 -3.94 -0.09
C VAL A 15 17.76 -4.05 1.32
N MET A 16 17.70 -2.97 2.09
CA MET A 16 18.05 -3.00 3.50
C MET A 16 16.89 -3.58 4.31
N ILE A 17 17.12 -4.74 4.91
CA ILE A 17 16.16 -5.49 5.70
C ILE A 17 16.79 -5.76 7.06
N ASP A 18 16.18 -5.27 8.13
CA ASP A 18 16.64 -5.48 9.51
C ASP A 18 18.13 -5.11 9.74
N GLY A 19 18.58 -4.04 9.08
CA GLY A 19 19.97 -3.57 9.17
C GLY A 19 20.98 -4.31 8.28
N LYS A 20 20.55 -5.32 7.53
CA LYS A 20 21.38 -6.07 6.58
C LYS A 20 20.99 -5.74 5.14
N LEU A 21 21.99 -5.71 4.24
CA LEU A 21 21.76 -5.60 2.81
C LEU A 21 21.48 -6.98 2.23
N GLU A 22 20.29 -7.16 1.67
CA GLU A 22 19.91 -8.37 0.92
C GLU A 22 19.95 -8.09 -0.59
N THR A 23 20.57 -9.00 -1.35
CA THR A 23 20.81 -8.85 -2.79
C THR A 23 20.03 -9.88 -3.60
N ALA A 24 19.69 -9.52 -4.83
CA ALA A 24 18.96 -10.35 -5.78
C ALA A 24 19.23 -9.86 -7.21
N ASP A 25 18.95 -10.71 -8.20
CA ASP A 25 19.08 -10.31 -9.61
C ASP A 25 18.01 -9.31 -10.04
N ARG A 26 16.82 -9.37 -9.42
CA ARG A 26 15.64 -8.54 -9.73
C ARG A 26 14.83 -8.25 -8.47
N TYR A 27 14.14 -7.11 -8.47
CA TYR A 27 13.32 -6.64 -7.35
C TYR A 27 11.92 -6.26 -7.82
N VAL A 28 10.90 -6.58 -7.01
CA VAL A 28 9.51 -6.15 -7.21
C VAL A 28 9.07 -5.39 -5.98
N LEU A 29 8.59 -4.15 -6.17
CA LEU A 29 8.04 -3.35 -5.09
C LEU A 29 6.52 -3.53 -5.00
N ALA A 30 6.06 -4.24 -3.96
CA ALA A 30 4.65 -4.57 -3.74
C ALA A 30 4.16 -4.13 -2.34
N LEU A 31 4.60 -2.96 -1.84
CA LEU A 31 4.27 -2.47 -0.49
C LEU A 31 2.95 -1.68 -0.40
N GLY A 32 2.07 -1.82 -1.41
CA GLY A 32 0.79 -1.12 -1.45
C GLY A 32 0.92 0.39 -1.25
N SER A 33 0.19 0.94 -0.27
CA SER A 33 0.23 2.36 0.07
C SER A 33 1.56 2.88 0.60
N TYR A 34 2.50 1.99 0.96
CA TYR A 34 3.87 2.36 1.37
C TYR A 34 4.86 2.42 0.19
N SER A 35 4.49 1.90 -0.99
CA SER A 35 5.35 1.96 -2.18
C SER A 35 5.82 3.37 -2.56
N PRO A 36 4.98 4.43 -2.51
CA PRO A 36 5.42 5.79 -2.83
C PRO A 36 6.59 6.28 -1.97
N GLN A 37 6.61 5.94 -0.68
CA GLN A 37 7.69 6.36 0.23
C GLN A 37 9.01 5.69 -0.14
N MET A 38 8.97 4.42 -0.54
CA MET A 38 10.14 3.65 -0.94
C MET A 38 10.71 4.08 -2.30
N LEU A 39 9.85 4.54 -3.22
CA LEU A 39 10.23 4.99 -4.57
C LEU A 39 10.72 6.44 -4.62
N LYS A 40 10.33 7.28 -3.65
CA LYS A 40 10.64 8.71 -3.63
C LYS A 40 12.14 9.03 -3.79
N PRO A 41 13.09 8.33 -3.13
CA PRO A 41 14.53 8.59 -3.33
C PRO A 41 15.01 8.31 -4.76
N LEU A 42 14.35 7.40 -5.47
CA LEU A 42 14.64 7.07 -6.88
C LEU A 42 14.06 8.10 -7.86
N GLY A 43 13.34 9.11 -7.38
CA GLY A 43 12.62 10.07 -8.24
C GLY A 43 11.38 9.51 -8.93
N ILE A 44 10.94 8.29 -8.57
CA ILE A 44 9.78 7.64 -9.17
C ILE A 44 8.51 8.03 -8.40
N LYS A 45 7.54 8.61 -9.11
CA LYS A 45 6.23 8.96 -8.54
C LYS A 45 5.22 7.85 -8.81
N ALA A 46 4.81 7.15 -7.77
CA ALA A 46 3.68 6.22 -7.83
C ALA A 46 2.36 6.95 -7.50
N PRO A 47 1.33 6.90 -8.36
CA PRO A 47 0.04 7.54 -8.12
C PRO A 47 -0.85 6.70 -7.18
N VAL A 48 -0.32 6.37 -5.99
CA VAL A 48 -0.99 5.56 -4.97
C VAL A 48 -1.03 6.34 -3.66
N TYR A 49 -2.17 6.32 -2.97
CA TYR A 49 -2.35 6.94 -1.66
C TYR A 49 -3.25 6.05 -0.77
N PRO A 50 -3.03 6.04 0.55
CA PRO A 50 -3.85 5.24 1.45
C PRO A 50 -5.26 5.83 1.58
N LEU A 51 -6.27 4.97 1.54
CA LEU A 51 -7.65 5.29 1.88
C LEU A 51 -8.09 4.40 3.04
N LYS A 52 -8.78 4.97 4.03
CA LYS A 52 -9.42 4.18 5.07
C LYS A 52 -10.76 3.67 4.53
N GLY A 53 -10.94 2.36 4.53
CA GLY A 53 -12.21 1.70 4.23
C GLY A 53 -12.67 0.90 5.44
N TYR A 54 -13.97 0.91 5.69
CA TYR A 54 -14.59 0.09 6.73
C TYR A 54 -15.49 -0.95 6.05
N SER A 55 -15.46 -2.18 6.55
CA SER A 55 -16.36 -3.25 6.12
C SER A 55 -17.12 -3.79 7.32
N LEU A 56 -18.38 -4.14 7.10
CA LEU A 56 -19.24 -4.74 8.10
C LEU A 56 -19.75 -6.09 7.59
N THR A 57 -19.56 -7.14 8.38
CA THR A 57 -20.09 -8.49 8.10
C THR A 57 -21.20 -8.78 9.09
N ILE A 58 -22.46 -8.82 8.62
CA ILE A 58 -23.65 -9.09 9.42
C ILE A 58 -24.61 -10.03 8.65
N PRO A 59 -25.38 -10.88 9.35
CA PRO A 59 -26.38 -11.71 8.70
C PRO A 59 -27.52 -10.86 8.12
N ILE A 60 -27.90 -11.14 6.87
CA ILE A 60 -29.07 -10.50 6.24
C ILE A 60 -30.33 -11.24 6.67
N THR A 61 -31.15 -10.61 7.52
CA THR A 61 -32.43 -11.18 7.98
C THR A 61 -33.59 -10.85 7.05
N ASN A 62 -33.53 -9.70 6.36
CA ASN A 62 -34.49 -9.29 5.34
C ASN A 62 -33.74 -8.72 4.12
N PRO A 63 -33.62 -9.48 3.02
CA PRO A 63 -32.92 -9.03 1.81
C PRO A 63 -33.46 -7.74 1.19
N ALA A 64 -34.76 -7.45 1.32
CA ALA A 64 -35.37 -6.24 0.78
C ALA A 64 -34.92 -4.96 1.50
N MET A 65 -34.35 -5.09 2.71
CA MET A 65 -33.84 -3.99 3.53
C MET A 65 -32.31 -3.91 3.55
N ALA A 66 -31.63 -4.80 2.83
CA ALA A 66 -30.17 -4.81 2.78
C ALA A 66 -29.65 -3.60 1.98
N PRO A 67 -28.52 -2.99 2.37
CA PRO A 67 -27.89 -1.96 1.57
C PRO A 67 -27.46 -2.53 0.22
N THR A 68 -27.96 -1.92 -0.87
CA THR A 68 -27.60 -2.30 -2.25
C THR A 68 -26.54 -1.37 -2.87
N SER A 69 -26.13 -0.34 -2.12
CA SER A 69 -25.13 0.66 -2.52
C SER A 69 -24.09 0.82 -1.42
N THR A 70 -22.93 1.38 -1.79
CA THR A 70 -21.93 1.85 -0.84
C THR A 70 -22.57 2.84 0.13
N ILE A 71 -22.39 2.60 1.42
CA ILE A 71 -22.73 3.54 2.48
C ILE A 71 -21.50 4.42 2.70
N LEU A 72 -21.65 5.73 2.55
CA LEU A 72 -20.64 6.70 2.93
C LEU A 72 -21.07 7.35 4.25
N ASP A 73 -20.15 7.43 5.19
CA ASP A 73 -20.37 8.14 6.46
C ASP A 73 -20.23 9.65 6.23
N GLU A 74 -21.21 10.26 5.56
CA GLU A 74 -21.26 11.72 5.34
C GLU A 74 -22.14 12.44 6.38
N THR A 75 -22.59 11.77 7.45
CA THR A 75 -23.69 12.30 8.31
C THR A 75 -23.28 12.85 9.66
N PHE A 76 -22.02 13.25 9.86
CA PHE A 76 -21.65 14.18 10.94
C PHE A 76 -20.65 15.23 10.44
N LYS A 77 -21.20 16.33 9.92
CA LYS A 77 -20.54 17.64 9.93
C LYS A 77 -21.30 18.56 10.87
#